data_AF-A0A4R1QU67-F1
#
_entry.id   AF-A0A4R1QU67-F1
#
_cell.length_a   1.000
_cell.length_b   1.000
_cell.length_c   1.000
_cell.angle_alpha   90.00
_cell.angle_beta   90.00
_cell.angle_gamma   90.00
#
_symmetry.space_group_name_H-M   'P 1'
#
loop_
_entity.id
_entity.type
_entity.pdbx_description
1 polymer ?
#
loop_
_entity_poly.entity_id
_entity_poly.type
_entity_poly.pdbx_seq_one_letter_code
_entity_poly.pdbx_strand_id
1 'polypeptide(L)'
;MDSLKDKIQKSSKTMAFITKILCISLIIGLCVPIIVLVWYTVAPDTNFFALRELGFYSSTGQLVKSTGELIAEMLTIIVSGVFVLDILLIANRIFHSIGIDIMPFSRENAMNLKKIAKVLLVYSIVEPISKAGFYSSFVPEVQMQSSLNIVSIILAFVFFFVSVVFAYGAELQRQFDETL
;
A
#
# COMPACT_ATOMS: atom_id res chain seq x y z
N MET A 1 29.32 -1.60 22.26
CA MET A 1 28.55 -2.56 21.45
C MET A 1 27.07 -2.56 21.85
N ASP A 2 26.77 -2.47 23.15
CA ASP A 2 25.40 -2.43 23.67
C ASP A 2 24.61 -1.18 23.28
N SER A 3 25.25 -0.01 23.25
CA SER A 3 24.60 1.25 22.83
C SER A 3 24.10 1.26 21.38
N LEU A 4 24.75 0.50 20.48
CA LEU A 4 24.34 0.39 19.08
C LEU A 4 23.14 -0.57 18.94
N LYS A 5 23.17 -1.70 19.65
CA LYS A 5 22.07 -2.67 19.67
C LYS A 5 20.79 -2.03 20.23
N ASP A 6 20.91 -1.30 21.33
CA ASP A 6 19.79 -0.57 21.93
C ASP A 6 19.21 0.48 20.98
N LYS A 7 20.06 1.19 20.23
CA LYS A 7 19.62 2.18 19.25
C LYS A 7 18.84 1.55 18.09
N ILE A 8 19.33 0.43 17.55
CA ILE A 8 18.65 -0.33 16.48
C ILE A 8 17.31 -0.84 16.99
N GLN A 9 17.30 -1.46 18.17
CA GLN A 9 16.09 -2.03 18.75
C GLN A 9 15.03 -0.96 19.02
N LYS A 10 15.42 0.17 19.64
CA LYS A 10 14.52 1.29 19.92
C LYS A 10 13.97 1.91 18.63
N SER A 11 14.83 2.14 17.64
CA SER A 11 14.41 2.66 16.34
C SER A 11 13.38 1.74 15.68
N SER A 12 13.66 0.43 15.67
CA SER A 12 12.78 -0.55 15.03
C SER A 12 11.44 -0.70 15.74
N LYS A 13 11.41 -0.69 17.08
CA LYS A 13 10.15 -0.69 17.86
C LYS A 13 9.32 0.55 17.58
N THR A 14 9.95 1.73 17.50
CA THR A 14 9.27 2.97 17.12
C THR A 14 8.69 2.88 15.71
N MET A 15 9.46 2.38 14.74
CA MET A 15 8.98 2.20 13.36
C MET A 15 7.81 1.22 13.28
N ALA A 16 7.89 0.06 13.95
CA ALA A 16 6.79 -0.89 14.01
C ALA A 16 5.52 -0.26 14.62
N PHE A 17 5.66 0.52 15.69
CA PHE A 17 4.54 1.23 16.29
C PHE A 17 3.90 2.25 15.33
N ILE A 18 4.73 3.06 14.63
CA ILE A 18 4.26 4.02 13.63
C ILE A 18 3.54 3.29 12.49
N THR A 19 4.13 2.21 11.95
CA THR A 19 3.51 1.44 10.86
C THR A 19 2.18 0.84 11.30
N LYS A 20 2.07 0.36 12.54
CA LYS A 20 0.80 -0.14 13.10
C LYS A 20 -0.27 0.95 13.16
N ILE A 21 0.07 2.17 13.57
CA ILE A 21 -0.85 3.31 13.54
C ILE A 21 -1.30 3.59 12.10
N LEU A 22 -0.37 3.60 11.14
CA LEU A 22 -0.69 3.80 9.73
C LEU A 22 -1.65 2.73 9.18
N CYS A 23 -1.45 1.46 9.55
CA CYS A 23 -2.39 0.38 9.18
C CYS A 23 -3.79 0.66 9.73
N ILE A 24 -3.90 1.02 11.01
CA ILE A 24 -5.19 1.29 11.66
C ILE A 24 -5.87 2.51 11.00
N SER A 25 -5.13 3.59 10.76
CA SER A 25 -5.68 4.76 10.08
C SER A 25 -6.14 4.45 8.66
N LEU A 26 -5.41 3.59 7.94
CA LEU A 26 -5.79 3.18 6.59
C LEU A 26 -7.06 2.33 6.59
N ILE A 27 -7.20 1.41 7.55
CA ILE A 27 -8.43 0.61 7.72
C ILE A 27 -9.63 1.52 7.99
N ILE A 28 -9.48 2.50 8.88
CA ILE A 28 -10.53 3.50 9.17
C ILE A 28 -10.84 4.33 7.91
N GLY A 29 -9.81 4.78 7.19
CA GLY A 29 -9.97 5.52 5.94
C GLY A 29 -10.71 4.73 4.87
N LEU A 30 -10.50 3.41 4.80
CA LEU A 30 -11.19 2.52 3.87
C LEU A 30 -12.67 2.29 4.22
N CYS A 31 -13.11 2.60 5.44
CA CYS A 31 -14.53 2.60 5.75
C CYS A 31 -15.30 3.67 4.97
N VAL A 32 -14.69 4.83 4.68
CA VAL A 32 -15.34 5.93 3.96
C VAL A 32 -15.83 5.52 2.56
N PRO A 33 -14.99 4.98 1.64
CA PRO A 33 -15.44 4.57 0.32
C PRO A 33 -16.48 3.45 0.40
N ILE A 34 -16.38 2.54 1.37
CA ILE A 34 -17.38 1.48 1.58
C ILE A 34 -18.74 2.08 1.98
N ILE A 35 -18.77 3.04 2.91
CA ILE A 35 -19.99 3.72 3.33
C ILE A 35 -20.65 4.45 2.15
N VAL A 36 -19.86 5.13 1.33
CA VAL A 36 -20.36 5.84 0.14
C VAL A 36 -20.99 4.85 -0.86
N LEU A 37 -20.36 3.69 -1.09
CA LEU A 37 -20.91 2.65 -1.97
C LEU A 37 -22.19 2.03 -1.40
N VAL A 38 -22.23 1.73 -0.09
CA VAL A 38 -23.44 1.21 0.57
C VAL A 38 -24.58 2.22 0.49
N TRP A 39 -24.30 3.50 0.72
CA TRP A 39 -25.29 4.57 0.60
C TRP A 39 -25.93 4.58 -0.80
N TYR A 40 -25.11 4.49 -1.84
CA TYR A 40 -25.59 4.43 -3.22
C TYR A 40 -26.54 3.25 -3.46
N THR A 41 -26.28 2.08 -2.87
CA THR A 41 -27.17 0.92 -3.01
C THR A 41 -28.50 1.04 -2.26
N VAL A 42 -28.53 1.81 -1.16
CA VAL A 42 -29.72 1.95 -0.30
C VAL A 42 -30.61 3.11 -0.73
N ALA A 43 -30.03 4.20 -1.24
CA ALA A 43 -30.74 5.42 -1.59
C ALA A 43 -30.28 5.97 -2.96
N PRO A 44 -30.48 5.23 -4.06
CA PRO A 44 -29.95 5.58 -5.38
C PRO A 44 -30.50 6.90 -5.95
N ASP A 45 -31.72 7.27 -5.58
CA ASP A 45 -32.39 8.50 -6.02
C ASP A 45 -31.94 9.74 -5.24
N THR A 46 -31.19 9.56 -4.15
CA THR A 46 -30.61 10.68 -3.42
C THR A 46 -29.36 11.15 -4.15
N ASN A 47 -29.46 12.34 -4.76
CA ASN A 47 -28.29 12.99 -5.34
C ASN A 47 -27.27 13.28 -4.23
N PHE A 48 -26.26 12.42 -4.07
CA PHE A 48 -25.19 12.59 -3.09
C PHE A 48 -24.49 13.96 -3.23
N PHE A 49 -24.40 14.46 -4.47
CA PHE A 49 -23.89 15.81 -4.78
C PHE A 49 -24.87 16.95 -4.45
N ALA A 50 -26.15 16.67 -4.20
CA ALA A 50 -27.13 17.67 -3.78
C ALA A 50 -26.96 18.10 -2.30
N LEU A 51 -26.08 17.43 -1.54
CA LEU A 51 -25.52 17.93 -0.27
C LEU A 51 -24.50 19.09 -0.46
N ARG A 52 -24.46 19.66 -1.68
CA ARG A 52 -24.03 20.98 -2.19
C ARG A 52 -22.78 21.72 -1.67
N GLU A 53 -22.04 21.25 -0.67
CA GLU A 53 -20.81 21.94 -0.22
C GLU A 53 -19.56 21.05 -0.13
N LEU A 54 -19.69 19.72 -0.27
CA LEU A 54 -18.54 18.81 -0.28
C LEU A 54 -18.15 18.42 -1.71
N GLY A 55 -17.06 19.01 -2.20
CA GLY A 55 -16.43 18.61 -3.45
C GLY A 55 -15.58 17.35 -3.26
N PHE A 56 -15.85 16.31 -4.04
CA PHE A 56 -15.01 15.12 -4.09
C PHE A 56 -13.96 15.27 -5.19
N TYR A 57 -12.72 14.97 -4.87
CA TYR A 57 -11.62 15.00 -5.82
C TYR A 57 -11.18 13.58 -6.14
N SER A 58 -11.01 13.30 -7.43
CA SER A 58 -10.43 12.07 -7.95
C SER A 58 -8.99 11.90 -7.50
N SER A 59 -8.43 10.69 -7.68
CA SER A 59 -7.02 10.41 -7.41
C SER A 59 -6.02 11.31 -8.17
N THR A 60 -6.47 11.96 -9.25
CA THR A 60 -5.69 12.90 -10.07
C THR A 60 -5.92 14.37 -9.70
N GLY A 61 -6.71 14.64 -8.65
CA GLY A 61 -7.00 16.00 -8.16
C GLY A 61 -8.09 16.73 -8.96
N GLN A 62 -8.78 16.06 -9.87
CA GLN A 62 -9.92 16.63 -10.59
C GLN A 62 -11.20 16.47 -9.79
N LEU A 63 -12.06 17.50 -9.78
CA LEU A 63 -13.38 17.42 -9.16
C LEU A 63 -14.23 16.34 -9.85
N VAL A 64 -14.79 15.43 -9.07
CA VAL A 64 -15.73 14.40 -9.50
C VAL A 64 -17.07 15.06 -9.82
N LYS A 65 -17.60 14.81 -11.02
CA LYS A 65 -18.76 15.53 -11.59
C LYS A 65 -20.02 14.69 -11.65
N SER A 66 -19.90 13.36 -11.58
CA SER A 66 -21.04 12.45 -11.69
C SER A 66 -20.99 11.35 -10.63
N THR A 67 -22.16 10.75 -10.37
CA THR A 67 -22.28 9.59 -9.49
C THR A 67 -21.51 8.38 -10.04
N GLY A 68 -21.47 8.22 -11.37
CA GLY A 68 -20.68 7.17 -12.00
C GLY A 68 -19.18 7.33 -11.75
N GLU A 69 -18.66 8.56 -11.90
CA GLU A 69 -17.25 8.87 -11.58
C GLU A 69 -16.96 8.64 -10.09
N LEU A 70 -17.88 9.01 -9.20
CA LEU A 70 -17.74 8.77 -7.76
C LEU A 70 -17.59 7.29 -7.45
N ILE A 71 -18.48 6.44 -8.00
CA ILE A 71 -18.44 4.98 -7.78
C ILE A 71 -17.12 4.40 -8.30
N ALA A 72 -16.72 4.79 -9.52
CA ALA A 72 -15.48 4.31 -10.12
C ALA A 72 -14.24 4.70 -9.29
N GLU A 73 -14.19 5.92 -8.77
CA GLU A 73 -13.13 6.38 -7.87
C GLU A 73 -13.16 5.66 -6.52
N MET A 74 -14.32 5.46 -5.89
CA MET A 74 -14.41 4.74 -4.61
C MET A 74 -13.94 3.28 -4.74
N LEU A 75 -14.30 2.59 -5.83
CA LEU A 75 -13.83 1.24 -6.11
C LEU A 75 -12.31 1.22 -6.37
N THR A 76 -11.79 2.21 -7.12
CA THR A 76 -10.35 2.35 -7.37
C THR A 76 -9.58 2.57 -6.06
N ILE A 77 -10.09 3.45 -5.18
CA ILE A 77 -9.50 3.72 -3.86
C ILE A 77 -9.46 2.45 -3.00
N ILE A 78 -10.52 1.63 -3.02
CA ILE A 78 -10.55 0.36 -2.29
C ILE A 78 -9.47 -0.58 -2.81
N VAL A 79 -9.37 -0.76 -4.13
CA VAL A 79 -8.33 -1.59 -4.74
C VAL A 79 -6.94 -1.13 -4.30
N SER A 80 -6.63 0.15 -4.47
CA SER A 80 -5.33 0.72 -4.08
C SER A 80 -5.06 0.60 -2.58
N GLY A 81 -6.07 0.84 -1.74
CA GLY A 81 -5.95 0.73 -0.30
C GLY A 81 -5.63 -0.69 0.18
N VAL A 82 -6.15 -1.73 -0.48
CA VAL A 82 -5.82 -3.13 -0.16
C VAL A 82 -4.33 -3.41 -0.40
N PHE A 83 -3.78 -2.95 -1.53
CA PHE A 83 -2.35 -3.11 -1.83
C PHE A 83 -1.46 -2.34 -0.85
N VAL A 84 -1.82 -1.09 -0.54
CA VAL A 84 -1.07 -0.28 0.43
C VAL A 84 -1.13 -0.92 1.83
N LEU A 85 -2.27 -1.46 2.24
CA LEU A 85 -2.42 -2.16 3.51
C LEU A 85 -1.51 -3.39 3.58
N ASP A 86 -1.46 -4.21 2.53
CA ASP A 86 -0.59 -5.38 2.49
C ASP A 86 0.90 -4.98 2.61
N ILE A 87 1.33 -3.94 1.90
CA ILE A 87 2.70 -3.39 2.01
C ILE A 87 2.99 -2.96 3.45
N LEU A 88 2.08 -2.22 4.10
CA LEU A 88 2.27 -1.77 5.48
C LEU A 88 2.31 -2.93 6.47
N LEU A 89 1.49 -3.96 6.28
CA LEU A 89 1.52 -5.16 7.11
C LEU A 89 2.85 -5.91 6.98
N ILE A 90 3.38 -6.04 5.77
CA ILE A 90 4.69 -6.66 5.55
C ILE A 90 5.82 -5.81 6.15
N ALA A 91 5.77 -4.49 5.97
CA ALA A 91 6.74 -3.57 6.58
C ALA A 91 6.73 -3.64 8.11
N ASN A 92 5.54 -3.70 8.71
CA ASN A 92 5.39 -3.87 10.16
C ASN A 92 6.03 -5.18 10.65
N ARG A 93 5.89 -6.28 9.89
CA ARG A 93 6.57 -7.56 10.24
C ARG A 93 8.08 -7.42 10.22
N ILE A 94 8.65 -6.71 9.25
CA ILE A 94 10.10 -6.45 9.19
C ILE A 94 10.54 -5.67 10.42
N PHE A 95 9.92 -4.52 10.72
CA PHE A 95 10.31 -3.71 11.87
C PHE A 95 10.07 -4.41 13.21
N HIS A 96 9.03 -5.24 13.30
CA HIS A 96 8.78 -6.04 14.49
C HIS A 96 9.88 -7.10 14.69
N SER A 97 10.23 -7.86 13.65
CA SER A 97 11.31 -8.86 13.68
C SER A 97 12.64 -8.23 14.11
N ILE A 98 13.03 -7.10 13.49
CA ILE A 98 14.27 -6.39 13.85
C ILE A 98 14.23 -5.88 15.29
N GLY A 99 13.06 -5.50 15.81
CA GLY A 99 12.90 -5.05 17.19
C GLY A 99 13.01 -6.16 18.24
N ILE A 100 12.85 -7.43 17.84
CA ILE A 100 13.00 -8.60 18.72
C ILE A 100 14.42 -9.12 18.62
N ASP A 101 14.87 -9.48 17.42
CA ASP A 101 16.12 -10.23 17.21
C ASP A 101 17.34 -9.34 16.97
N ILE A 102 17.15 -8.02 16.77
CA ILE A 102 18.22 -7.04 16.47
C ILE A 102 19.01 -7.43 15.19
N MET A 103 18.45 -8.29 14.36
CA MET A 103 19.02 -8.76 13.10
C MET A 103 18.31 -8.12 11.90
N PRO A 104 18.80 -6.97 11.40
CA PRO A 104 18.24 -6.36 10.19
C PRO A 104 18.34 -7.28 8.98
N PHE A 105 19.47 -7.99 8.86
CA PHE A 105 19.77 -8.88 7.74
C PHE A 105 19.40 -10.32 8.07
N SER A 106 18.11 -10.61 8.13
CA SER A 106 17.61 -11.98 8.25
C SER A 106 17.05 -12.48 6.91
N ARG A 107 17.10 -13.80 6.68
CA ARG A 107 16.44 -14.42 5.51
C ARG A 107 14.95 -14.09 5.46
N GLU A 108 14.30 -14.01 6.62
CA GLU A 108 12.89 -13.63 6.73
C GLU A 108 12.66 -12.18 6.25
N ASN A 109 13.46 -11.23 6.72
CA ASN A 109 13.34 -9.81 6.33
C ASN A 109 13.62 -9.62 4.84
N ALA A 110 14.61 -10.33 4.29
CA ALA A 110 14.87 -10.36 2.85
C ALA A 110 13.65 -10.88 2.06
N MET A 111 13.04 -11.99 2.50
CA MET A 111 11.84 -12.53 1.87
C MET A 111 10.66 -11.56 1.95
N ASN A 112 10.48 -10.86 3.07
CA ASN A 112 9.42 -9.86 3.24
C ASN A 112 9.63 -8.64 2.33
N LEU A 113 10.86 -8.15 2.17
CA LEU A 113 11.17 -7.11 1.17
C LEU A 113 10.86 -7.57 -0.26
N LYS A 114 11.19 -8.83 -0.60
CA LYS A 114 10.84 -9.42 -1.89
C LYS A 114 9.32 -9.55 -2.09
N LYS A 115 8.54 -9.78 -1.02
CA LYS A 115 7.07 -9.74 -1.09
C LYS A 115 6.58 -8.34 -1.39
N ILE A 116 7.09 -7.29 -0.72
CA ILE A 116 6.75 -5.89 -1.02
C ILE A 116 7.01 -5.58 -2.51
N ALA A 117 8.16 -6.00 -3.04
CA ALA A 117 8.48 -5.85 -4.46
C ALA A 117 7.43 -6.51 -5.38
N LYS A 118 7.02 -7.75 -5.08
CA LYS A 118 5.97 -8.44 -5.85
C LYS A 118 4.63 -7.73 -5.76
N VAL A 119 4.23 -7.28 -4.56
CA VAL A 119 2.98 -6.56 -4.34
C VAL A 119 2.95 -5.26 -5.15
N LEU A 120 4.04 -4.49 -5.14
CA LEU A 120 4.19 -3.28 -5.96
C LEU A 120 4.12 -3.55 -7.47
N LEU A 121 4.75 -4.65 -7.92
CA LEU A 121 4.73 -5.03 -9.33
C LEU A 121 3.31 -5.40 -9.77
N VAL A 122 2.60 -6.19 -8.98
CA VAL A 122 1.20 -6.55 -9.25
C VAL A 122 0.31 -5.31 -9.21
N TYR A 123 0.46 -4.47 -8.19
CA TYR A 123 -0.27 -3.22 -8.06
C TYR A 123 -0.13 -2.33 -9.30
N SER A 124 1.07 -2.25 -9.88
CA SER A 124 1.35 -1.41 -11.05
C SER A 124 0.55 -1.76 -12.32
N ILE A 125 -0.02 -2.96 -12.35
CA ILE A 125 -0.84 -3.48 -13.45
C ILE A 125 -2.31 -3.52 -13.03
N VAL A 126 -2.59 -4.02 -11.82
CA VAL A 126 -3.96 -4.22 -11.32
C VAL A 126 -4.69 -2.89 -11.13
N GLU A 127 -4.03 -1.88 -10.56
CA GLU A 127 -4.67 -0.57 -10.33
C GLU A 127 -5.14 0.10 -11.63
N PRO A 128 -4.30 0.28 -12.68
CA PRO A 128 -4.75 0.97 -13.89
C PRO A 128 -5.81 0.18 -14.65
N ILE A 129 -5.72 -1.15 -14.68
CA ILE A 129 -6.74 -2.02 -15.29
C ILE A 129 -8.07 -1.90 -14.54
N SER A 130 -8.03 -1.96 -13.20
CA SER A 130 -9.23 -1.85 -12.37
C SER A 130 -9.88 -0.49 -12.56
N LYS A 131 -9.09 0.60 -12.52
CA LYS A 131 -9.57 1.96 -12.74
C LYS A 131 -10.25 2.09 -14.10
N ALA A 132 -9.60 1.66 -15.18
CA ALA A 132 -10.18 1.73 -16.51
C ALA A 132 -11.46 0.87 -16.66
N GLY A 133 -11.48 -0.31 -16.04
CA GLY A 133 -12.65 -1.19 -16.02
C GLY A 133 -13.84 -0.59 -15.26
N PHE A 134 -13.60 0.07 -14.12
CA PHE A 134 -14.66 0.76 -13.39
C PHE A 134 -15.17 1.98 -14.16
N TYR A 135 -14.28 2.80 -14.70
CA TYR A 135 -14.67 3.96 -15.50
C TYR A 135 -15.45 3.56 -16.76
N SER A 136 -15.07 2.51 -17.47
CA SER A 136 -15.83 2.03 -18.62
C SER A 136 -17.22 1.48 -18.25
N SER A 137 -17.37 0.95 -17.04
CA SER A 137 -18.63 0.40 -16.54
C SER A 137 -19.60 1.47 -16.05
N PHE A 138 -19.11 2.52 -15.40
CA PHE A 138 -19.93 3.53 -14.74
C PHE A 138 -19.96 4.89 -15.43
N VAL A 139 -19.02 5.15 -16.35
CA VAL A 139 -18.86 6.41 -17.10
C VAL A 139 -18.51 6.11 -18.56
N PRO A 140 -19.43 5.51 -19.34
CA PRO A 140 -19.13 5.01 -20.69
C PRO A 140 -18.73 6.12 -21.69
N GLU A 141 -19.07 7.37 -21.41
CA GLU A 141 -18.70 8.53 -22.22
C GLU A 141 -17.22 8.93 -22.06
N VAL A 142 -16.54 8.46 -21.02
CA VAL A 142 -15.13 8.78 -20.73
C VAL A 142 -14.24 7.60 -21.12
N GLN A 143 -13.48 7.76 -22.20
CA GLN A 143 -12.40 6.84 -22.53
C GLN A 143 -11.17 7.16 -21.69
N MET A 144 -10.97 6.44 -20.58
CA MET A 144 -9.71 6.52 -19.84
C MET A 144 -8.60 5.78 -20.57
N GLN A 145 -7.51 6.48 -20.89
CA GLN A 145 -6.26 5.83 -21.24
C GLN A 145 -5.64 5.21 -19.97
N SER A 146 -5.48 3.89 -19.97
CA SER A 146 -4.71 3.21 -18.91
C SER A 146 -3.23 3.50 -19.11
N SER A 147 -2.64 4.31 -18.24
CA SER A 147 -1.18 4.42 -18.15
C SER A 147 -0.67 3.49 -17.06
N LEU A 148 0.43 2.80 -17.34
CA LEU A 148 1.09 1.98 -16.32
C LEU A 148 1.60 2.87 -15.19
N ASN A 149 1.50 2.37 -13.96
CA ASN A 149 2.09 3.06 -12.82
C ASN A 149 3.61 2.80 -12.77
N ILE A 150 4.34 3.57 -13.59
CA ILE A 150 5.81 3.45 -13.73
C ILE A 150 6.51 3.64 -12.37
N VAL A 151 5.99 4.53 -11.51
CA VAL A 151 6.55 4.76 -10.17
C VAL A 151 6.52 3.49 -9.34
N SER A 152 5.39 2.77 -9.34
CA SER A 152 5.27 1.49 -8.62
C SER A 152 6.18 0.40 -9.21
N ILE A 153 6.38 0.38 -10.53
CA ILE A 153 7.34 -0.54 -11.18
C ILE A 153 8.76 -0.24 -10.69
N ILE A 154 9.17 1.02 -10.70
CA ILE A 154 10.50 1.43 -10.22
C ILE A 154 10.68 1.04 -8.76
N LEU A 155 9.70 1.34 -7.90
CA LEU A 155 9.74 0.94 -6.49
C LEU A 155 9.81 -0.57 -6.31
N ALA A 156 9.09 -1.35 -7.13
CA ALA A 156 9.18 -2.82 -7.10
C ALA A 156 10.62 -3.30 -7.33
N PHE A 157 11.31 -2.74 -8.33
CA PHE A 157 12.72 -3.06 -8.58
C PHE A 157 13.63 -2.61 -7.46
N VAL A 158 13.42 -1.42 -6.89
CA VAL A 158 14.19 -0.95 -5.72
C VAL A 158 14.05 -1.93 -4.56
N PHE A 159 12.83 -2.31 -4.18
CA PHE A 159 12.61 -3.28 -3.10
C PHE A 159 13.17 -4.66 -3.44
N PHE A 160 13.14 -5.07 -4.70
CA PHE A 160 13.78 -6.31 -5.14
C PHE A 160 15.30 -6.25 -4.93
N PHE A 161 15.98 -5.18 -5.35
CA PHE A 161 17.42 -5.04 -5.14
C PHE A 161 17.78 -4.96 -3.65
N VAL A 162 17.00 -4.21 -2.85
CA VAL A 162 17.19 -4.17 -1.40
C VAL A 162 17.00 -5.57 -0.80
N SER A 163 16.06 -6.37 -1.29
CA SER A 163 15.88 -7.76 -0.84
C SER A 163 17.09 -8.65 -1.14
N VAL A 164 17.76 -8.44 -2.28
CA VAL A 164 18.99 -9.16 -2.65
C VAL A 164 20.14 -8.77 -1.73
N VAL A 165 20.31 -7.47 -1.47
CA VAL A 165 21.32 -6.97 -0.51
C VAL A 165 21.08 -7.57 0.88
N PHE A 166 19.82 -7.63 1.33
CA PHE A 166 19.49 -8.21 2.63
C PHE A 166 19.76 -9.71 2.69
N ALA A 167 19.45 -10.45 1.63
CA ALA A 167 19.75 -11.88 1.55
C ALA A 167 21.26 -12.14 1.59
N TYR A 168 22.04 -11.33 0.89
CA TYR A 168 23.50 -11.41 0.92
C TYR A 168 24.06 -11.08 2.31
N GLY A 169 23.54 -10.02 2.95
CA GLY A 169 23.92 -9.66 4.32
C GLY A 169 23.62 -10.77 5.33
N ALA A 170 22.49 -11.45 5.19
CA ALA A 170 22.12 -12.59 6.03
C ALA A 170 23.08 -13.77 5.86
N GLU A 171 23.52 -14.02 4.62
CA GLU A 171 24.46 -15.11 4.33
C GLU A 171 25.85 -14.81 4.88
N LEU A 172 26.32 -13.56 4.78
CA LEU A 172 27.57 -13.15 5.42
C LEU A 172 27.52 -13.32 6.94
N GLN A 173 26.42 -12.90 7.59
CA GLN A 173 26.25 -13.07 9.03
C GLN A 173 26.33 -14.56 9.43
N ARG A 174 25.66 -15.44 8.68
CA ARG A 174 25.73 -16.89 8.91
C ARG A 174 27.16 -17.43 8.82
N GLN A 175 27.93 -17.02 7.81
CA GLN A 175 29.31 -17.47 7.63
C GLN A 175 30.24 -16.98 8.75
N PHE A 176 30.07 -15.75 9.23
CA PHE A 176 30.82 -15.23 10.38
C PHE A 176 30.51 -16.01 11.66
N ASP A 177 29.22 -16.33 11.90
CA ASP A 177 28.81 -17.08 13.10
C ASP A 177 29.28 -18.55 13.07
N GLU A 178 29.45 -19.15 11.88
CA GLU A 178 29.92 -20.54 11.70
C GLU A 178 31.46 -20.68 11.73
N THR A 179 32.22 -19.58 11.67
CA THR A 179 33.69 -19.58 11.61
C THR A 179 34.38 -19.17 12.92
N LEU A 180 33.59 -18.81 13.94
CA LEU A 180 34.00 -18.52 15.32
C LEU A 180 33.69 -19.70 16.24
#